data_AF-A0A1Y4NSM8-F1
#
_entry.id   AF-A0A1Y4NSM8-F1
#
_cell.length_a   1.000
_cell.length_b   1.000
_cell.length_c   1.000
_cell.angle_alpha   90.00
_cell.angle_beta   90.00
_cell.angle_gamma   90.00
#
_symmetry.space_group_name_H-M   'P 1'
#
loop_
_entity.id
_entity.type
_entity.pdbx_description
1 polymer ?
#
loop_
_entity_poly.entity_id
_entity_poly.type
_entity_poly.pdbx_seq_one_letter_code
_entity_poly.pdbx_strand_id
1 'polypeptide(L)'
;MNYKRIIINTLDCLRAGKSYVGYDYVVYGLTLMLEDESRATYITKSLYIDIARHFNTTWNCVEKNIRTVVHSIWDSADPEMLRLVFKSSDRREKPTNKQFFRYLFEYIVNINSEMLPGDREIIVLCPISHKPCESLSAFYMKMAASNTEEQDK
;
A
#
# COMPACT_ATOMS: atom_id res chain seq x y z
N MET A 1 7.93 1.94 14.98
CA MET A 1 6.86 1.10 14.39
C MET A 1 7.44 0.31 13.22
N ASN A 2 7.07 -0.96 13.03
CA ASN A 2 7.66 -1.80 11.97
C ASN A 2 6.80 -1.77 10.70
N TYR A 3 6.77 -0.63 10.01
CA TYR A 3 6.04 -0.44 8.75
C TYR A 3 6.49 -1.42 7.65
N LYS A 4 7.74 -1.88 7.72
CA LYS A 4 8.31 -2.83 6.77
C LYS A 4 7.46 -4.11 6.65
N ARG A 5 6.94 -4.65 7.75
CA ARG A 5 6.09 -5.85 7.71
C ARG A 5 4.75 -5.60 7.01
N ILE A 6 4.12 -4.45 7.25
CA ILE A 6 2.86 -4.07 6.62
C ILE A 6 3.06 -3.87 5.12
N ILE A 7 4.12 -3.16 4.72
CA ILE A 7 4.46 -2.94 3.31
C ILE A 7 4.65 -4.29 2.59
N ILE A 8 5.45 -5.19 3.16
CA ILE A 8 5.72 -6.52 2.58
C ILE A 8 4.42 -7.31 2.42
N ASN A 9 3.59 -7.37 3.46
CA ASN A 9 2.32 -8.09 3.40
C ASN A 9 1.39 -7.51 2.31
N THR A 10 1.30 -6.18 2.19
CA THR A 10 0.49 -5.53 1.16
C THR A 10 1.00 -5.87 -0.25
N LEU A 11 2.31 -5.83 -0.48
CA LEU A 11 2.90 -6.21 -1.77
C LEU A 11 2.71 -7.69 -2.10
N ASP A 12 2.73 -8.56 -1.09
CA ASP A 12 2.49 -9.99 -1.23
C ASP A 12 1.03 -10.28 -1.60
N CYS A 13 0.06 -9.60 -0.97
CA CYS A 13 -1.35 -9.67 -1.37
C CYS A 13 -1.58 -9.18 -2.81
N LEU A 14 -0.79 -8.21 -3.26
CA LEU A 14 -0.77 -7.73 -4.65
C LEU A 14 0.00 -8.64 -5.61
N ARG A 15 0.56 -9.75 -5.11
CA ARG A 15 1.33 -10.73 -5.89
C ARG A 15 2.54 -10.10 -6.60
N ALA A 16 3.14 -9.08 -5.99
CA ALA A 16 4.33 -8.44 -6.52
C ALA A 16 5.48 -9.46 -6.61
N GLY A 17 6.13 -9.55 -7.77
CA GLY A 17 7.23 -10.48 -7.97
C GLY A 17 8.44 -10.14 -7.10
N LYS A 18 8.66 -10.91 -6.01
CA LYS A 18 9.79 -10.72 -5.07
C LYS A 18 11.17 -10.85 -5.71
N SER A 19 11.27 -11.56 -6.84
CA SER A 19 12.53 -11.71 -7.58
C SER A 19 12.94 -10.45 -8.34
N TYR A 20 12.03 -9.47 -8.50
CA TYR A 20 12.37 -8.21 -9.14
C TYR A 20 13.09 -7.29 -8.17
N VAL A 21 14.24 -6.75 -8.57
CA VAL A 21 15.01 -5.76 -7.79
C VAL A 21 14.15 -4.55 -7.41
N GLY A 22 13.18 -4.19 -8.25
CA GLY A 22 12.23 -3.12 -7.94
C GLY A 22 11.37 -3.37 -6.69
N TYR A 23 11.19 -4.62 -6.25
CA TYR A 23 10.43 -4.95 -5.05
C TYR A 23 11.07 -4.28 -3.82
N ASP A 24 12.37 -4.45 -3.65
CA ASP A 24 13.12 -3.85 -2.54
C ASP A 24 13.13 -2.32 -2.63
N TYR A 25 13.15 -1.76 -3.84
CA TYR A 25 13.04 -0.31 -4.05
C TYR A 25 11.68 0.23 -3.60
N VAL A 26 10.59 -0.50 -3.87
CA VAL A 26 9.25 -0.11 -3.41
C VAL A 26 9.15 -0.21 -1.89
N VAL A 27 9.67 -1.29 -1.28
CA VAL A 27 9.69 -1.47 0.18
C VAL A 27 10.45 -0.34 0.87
N TYR A 28 11.66 -0.04 0.40
CA TYR A 28 12.47 1.02 0.96
C TYR A 28 11.85 2.40 0.73
N GLY A 29 11.34 2.65 -0.49
CA GLY A 29 10.67 3.91 -0.83
C GLY A 29 9.45 4.20 0.05
N LEU A 30 8.58 3.21 0.26
CA LEU A 30 7.42 3.37 1.15
C LEU A 30 7.83 3.54 2.62
N THR A 31 8.91 2.90 3.04
CA THR A 31 9.46 3.10 4.39
C THR A 31 9.87 4.57 4.58
N LEU A 32 10.61 5.15 3.61
CA LEU A 32 10.99 6.57 3.65
C LEU A 32 9.77 7.51 3.63
N MET A 33 8.73 7.19 2.87
CA MET A 33 7.50 7.99 2.83
C MET A 33 6.73 7.96 4.15
N LEU A 34 6.74 6.84 4.86
CA LEU A 34 6.07 6.70 6.17
C LEU A 34 6.88 7.30 7.33
N GLU A 35 8.19 7.47 7.16
CA GLU A 35 9.02 8.22 8.10
C GLU A 35 8.86 9.74 7.94
N ASP A 36 8.58 10.21 6.72
CA ASP A 36 8.38 11.63 6.41
C ASP A 36 7.41 11.79 5.22
N GLU A 37 6.17 12.12 5.54
CA GLU A 37 5.06 12.21 4.57
C GLU A 37 5.30 13.26 3.47
N SER A 38 6.13 14.27 3.72
CA SER A 38 6.44 15.32 2.74
C SER A 38 7.11 14.76 1.47
N ARG A 39 7.74 13.58 1.58
CA ARG A 39 8.41 12.86 0.49
C ARG A 39 7.44 12.30 -0.55
N ALA A 40 6.17 12.08 -0.19
CA ALA A 40 5.14 11.66 -1.13
C ALA A 40 4.88 12.71 -2.24
N THR A 41 5.16 13.98 -1.95
CA THR A 41 4.98 15.09 -2.88
C THR A 41 6.07 15.12 -3.97
N TYR A 42 7.29 14.62 -3.69
CA TYR A 42 8.48 14.78 -4.54
C TYR A 42 9.17 13.46 -4.90
N ILE A 43 8.43 12.54 -5.54
CA ILE A 43 8.93 11.19 -5.87
C ILE A 43 10.22 11.19 -6.72
N THR A 44 10.29 11.95 -7.82
CA THR A 44 11.48 11.93 -8.70
C THR A 44 12.67 12.72 -8.15
N LYS A 45 12.43 13.82 -7.43
CA LYS A 45 13.48 14.74 -6.95
C LYS A 45 14.04 14.40 -5.57
N SER A 46 13.37 13.52 -4.83
CA SER A 46 13.79 13.13 -3.48
C SER A 46 13.82 11.60 -3.38
N LEU A 47 12.66 10.95 -3.50
CA LEU A 47 12.53 9.52 -3.24
C LEU A 47 13.44 8.64 -4.10
N TYR A 48 13.45 8.83 -5.42
CA TYR A 48 14.29 8.03 -6.31
C TYR A 48 15.78 8.26 -6.09
N ILE A 49 16.18 9.47 -5.71
CA ILE A 49 17.58 9.79 -5.44
C ILE A 49 18.02 9.08 -4.17
N ASP A 50 17.19 9.07 -3.13
CA ASP A 50 17.52 8.42 -1.85
C ASP A 50 17.53 6.89 -1.98
N ILE A 51 16.60 6.30 -2.72
CA ILE A 51 16.65 4.86 -3.09
C ILE A 51 17.93 4.57 -3.87
N ALA A 52 18.25 5.39 -4.87
CA ALA A 52 19.43 5.19 -5.71
C ALA A 52 20.73 5.23 -4.90
N ARG A 53 20.85 6.17 -3.95
CA ARG A 53 21.98 6.25 -3.02
C ARG A 53 22.06 5.01 -2.12
N HIS A 54 20.93 4.55 -1.57
CA HIS A 54 20.89 3.39 -0.68
C HIS A 54 21.34 2.10 -1.37
N PHE A 55 20.87 1.87 -2.60
CA PHE A 55 21.18 0.67 -3.38
C PHE A 55 22.38 0.82 -4.33
N ASN A 56 23.14 1.92 -4.21
CA ASN A 56 24.30 2.23 -5.05
C ASN A 56 24.00 2.08 -6.56
N THR A 57 22.91 2.71 -7.00
CA THR A 57 22.43 2.69 -8.39
C THR A 57 22.07 4.11 -8.87
N THR A 58 21.42 4.24 -10.02
CA THR A 58 20.95 5.53 -10.56
C THR A 58 19.44 5.68 -10.43
N TRP A 59 18.96 6.93 -10.38
CA TRP A 59 17.52 7.21 -10.33
C TRP A 59 16.75 6.64 -11.54
N ASN A 60 17.36 6.59 -12.73
CA ASN A 60 16.78 5.95 -13.92
C ASN A 60 16.61 4.44 -13.72
N CYS A 61 17.62 3.78 -13.13
CA CYS A 61 17.54 2.36 -12.81
C CYS A 61 16.43 2.09 -11.78
N VAL A 62 16.30 2.94 -10.77
CA VAL A 62 15.23 2.87 -9.77
C VAL A 62 13.85 3.00 -10.44
N GLU A 63 13.63 4.05 -11.23
CA GLU A 63 12.36 4.26 -11.95
C GLU A 63 11.97 3.05 -12.80
N LYS A 64 12.91 2.56 -13.62
CA LYS A 64 12.66 1.47 -14.55
C LYS A 64 12.30 0.18 -13.82
N ASN A 65 13.02 -0.17 -12.76
CA ASN A 65 12.77 -1.38 -11.98
C ASN A 65 11.44 -1.31 -11.22
N ILE A 66 11.07 -0.14 -10.68
CA ILE A 66 9.78 0.06 -10.04
C ILE A 66 8.65 -0.10 -11.08
N ARG A 67 8.81 0.46 -12.27
CA ARG A 67 7.84 0.28 -13.36
C ARG A 67 7.65 -1.18 -13.72
N THR A 68 8.71 -2.00 -13.73
CA THR A 68 8.60 -3.46 -13.89
C THR A 68 7.71 -4.09 -12.82
N VAL A 69 7.86 -3.70 -11.56
CA VAL A 69 6.99 -4.20 -10.46
C VAL A 69 5.54 -3.79 -10.67
N VAL A 70 5.30 -2.52 -11.04
CA VAL A 70 3.94 -2.04 -11.36
C VAL A 70 3.32 -2.87 -12.47
N HIS A 71 4.07 -3.14 -13.55
CA HIS A 71 3.59 -4.00 -14.64
C HIS A 71 3.25 -5.41 -14.14
N SER A 72 4.15 -6.04 -13.38
CA SER A 72 3.94 -7.37 -12.81
C SER A 72 2.69 -7.46 -11.95
N ILE A 73 2.48 -6.48 -11.05
CA ILE A 73 1.30 -6.43 -10.19
C ILE A 73 0.03 -6.29 -11.04
N TRP A 74 0.02 -5.36 -11.99
CA TRP A 74 -1.18 -5.11 -12.80
C TRP A 74 -1.59 -6.31 -13.65
N ASP A 75 -0.63 -7.11 -14.09
CA ASP A 75 -0.87 -8.25 -14.97
C ASP A 75 -1.33 -9.50 -14.17
N SER A 76 -0.90 -9.62 -12.90
CA SER A 76 -1.08 -10.85 -12.09
C SER A 76 -1.99 -10.71 -10.86
N ALA A 77 -2.24 -9.49 -10.37
CA ALA A 77 -3.03 -9.26 -9.16
C ALA A 77 -4.51 -9.58 -9.38
N ASP A 78 -5.15 -9.97 -8.27
CA ASP A 78 -6.59 -10.15 -8.22
C ASP A 78 -7.30 -8.79 -8.45
N PRO A 79 -8.32 -8.71 -9.32
CA PRO A 79 -9.04 -7.46 -9.59
C PRO A 79 -9.66 -6.81 -8.35
N GLU A 80 -10.04 -7.59 -7.33
CA GLU A 80 -10.56 -7.10 -6.06
C GLU A 80 -9.46 -6.40 -5.25
N MET A 81 -8.26 -6.98 -5.22
CA MET A 81 -7.09 -6.34 -4.59
C MET A 81 -6.68 -5.05 -5.32
N LEU A 82 -6.80 -5.02 -6.65
CA LEU A 82 -6.54 -3.80 -7.42
C LEU A 82 -7.56 -2.69 -7.08
N ARG A 83 -8.86 -3.02 -6.95
CA ARG A 83 -9.88 -2.05 -6.49
C ARG A 83 -9.57 -1.54 -5.10
N LEU A 84 -9.24 -2.45 -4.19
CA LEU A 84 -9.00 -2.13 -2.80
C LEU A 84 -7.85 -1.14 -2.64
N VAL A 85 -6.71 -1.39 -3.30
CA VAL A 85 -5.50 -0.58 -3.12
C VAL A 85 -5.47 0.63 -4.06
N PHE A 86 -5.81 0.45 -5.33
CA PHE A 86 -5.64 1.46 -6.37
C PHE A 86 -6.92 2.17 -6.77
N LYS A 87 -8.06 1.83 -6.15
CA LYS A 87 -9.40 2.38 -6.48
C LYS A 87 -9.78 2.15 -7.95
N SER A 88 -9.19 1.11 -8.57
CA SER A 88 -9.45 0.71 -9.96
C SER A 88 -9.34 -0.80 -10.11
N SER A 89 -10.34 -1.43 -10.73
CA SER A 89 -10.24 -2.81 -11.24
C SER A 89 -9.99 -2.87 -12.74
N ASP A 90 -10.17 -1.77 -13.45
CA ASP A 90 -10.09 -1.81 -14.89
C ASP A 90 -8.61 -1.90 -15.27
N ARG A 91 -8.21 -3.06 -15.80
CA ARG A 91 -6.84 -3.30 -16.24
C ARG A 91 -6.40 -2.35 -17.36
N ARG A 92 -7.31 -1.54 -17.91
CA ARG A 92 -7.04 -0.52 -18.93
C ARG A 92 -6.14 0.62 -18.45
N GLU A 93 -6.25 1.06 -17.19
CA GLU A 93 -5.48 2.20 -16.70
C GLU A 93 -4.47 1.81 -15.63
N LYS A 94 -3.29 1.38 -16.09
CA LYS A 94 -2.15 1.05 -15.22
C LYS A 94 -1.62 2.34 -14.55
N PRO A 95 -1.41 2.36 -13.22
CA PRO A 95 -0.93 3.55 -12.54
C PRO A 95 0.51 3.88 -12.97
N THR A 96 0.82 5.15 -13.08
CA THR A 96 2.22 5.61 -13.13
C THR A 96 2.93 5.25 -11.83
N ASN A 97 4.27 5.15 -11.82
CA ASN A 97 5.01 4.90 -10.57
C ASN A 97 4.65 5.91 -9.47
N LYS A 98 4.42 7.18 -9.83
CA LYS A 98 3.99 8.22 -8.88
C LYS A 98 2.64 7.87 -8.25
N GLN A 99 1.65 7.53 -9.06
CA GLN A 99 0.33 7.12 -8.58
C GLN A 99 0.42 5.84 -7.76
N PHE A 100 1.22 4.86 -8.20
CA PHE A 100 1.43 3.59 -7.52
C PHE A 100 1.92 3.79 -6.07
N PHE A 101 2.99 4.57 -5.87
CA PHE A 101 3.46 4.90 -4.53
C PHE A 101 2.41 5.63 -3.70
N ARG A 102 1.72 6.61 -4.30
CA ARG A 102 0.68 7.38 -3.60
C ARG A 102 -0.45 6.47 -3.11
N TYR A 103 -0.97 5.59 -3.97
CA TYR A 103 -2.04 4.67 -3.59
C TYR A 103 -1.61 3.68 -2.52
N LEU A 104 -0.41 3.10 -2.63
CA LEU A 104 0.12 2.22 -1.59
C LEU A 104 0.32 2.93 -0.26
N PHE A 105 0.86 4.15 -0.30
CA PHE A 105 1.03 4.98 0.88
C PHE A 105 -0.32 5.32 1.53
N GLU A 106 -1.28 5.84 0.76
CA GLU A 106 -2.65 6.11 1.24
C GLU A 106 -3.28 4.85 1.86
N TYR A 107 -3.18 3.70 1.17
CA TYR A 107 -3.72 2.44 1.66
C TYR A 107 -3.08 2.03 2.99
N ILE A 108 -1.74 2.06 3.07
CA ILE A 108 -0.98 1.68 4.28
C ILE A 108 -1.26 2.62 5.45
N VAL A 109 -1.36 3.92 5.20
CA VAL A 109 -1.74 4.89 6.23
C VAL A 109 -3.17 4.64 6.68
N ASN A 110 -4.11 4.38 5.78
CA ASN A 110 -5.52 4.14 6.14
C ASN A 110 -5.71 2.86 6.97
N ILE A 111 -5.06 1.75 6.61
CA ILE A 111 -5.11 0.52 7.43
C ILE A 111 -4.39 0.70 8.77
N ASN A 112 -3.46 1.64 8.87
CA ASN A 112 -2.75 1.96 10.12
C ASN A 112 -3.55 2.94 11.00
N SER A 113 -4.36 3.81 10.39
CA SER A 113 -5.12 4.88 11.04
C SER A 113 -6.56 4.49 11.41
N GLU A 114 -6.82 3.25 11.82
CA GLU A 114 -8.04 2.89 12.59
C GLU A 114 -8.05 3.51 14.00
N MET A 115 -7.76 4.82 14.08
CA MET A 115 -8.07 5.75 15.16
C MET A 115 -8.31 7.12 14.52
N LEU A 116 -9.50 7.32 13.91
CA LEU A 116 -10.33 8.53 13.99
C LEU A 116 -11.68 8.25 13.30
N PRO A 117 -12.82 8.65 13.89
CA PRO A 117 -14.15 8.30 13.40
C PRO A 117 -14.59 9.27 12.29
N GLY A 118 -15.04 8.71 11.17
CA GLY A 118 -15.63 9.51 10.09
C GLY A 118 -15.42 8.87 8.73
N ASP A 119 -16.35 7.98 8.38
CA ASP A 119 -16.56 7.38 7.06
C ASP A 119 -15.39 6.61 6.45
N ARG A 120 -15.32 5.30 6.75
CA ARG A 120 -14.94 4.25 5.78
C ARG A 120 -15.06 2.84 6.36
N GLU A 121 -15.49 1.90 5.52
CA GLU A 121 -15.60 0.47 5.83
C GLU A 121 -14.24 -0.10 6.29
N ILE A 122 -14.23 -0.79 7.43
CA ILE A 122 -13.10 -1.59 7.89
C ILE A 122 -12.93 -2.76 6.92
N ILE A 123 -11.80 -2.84 6.21
CA ILE A 123 -11.54 -3.93 5.26
C ILE A 123 -10.55 -4.90 5.87
N VAL A 124 -11.06 -5.99 6.44
CA VAL A 124 -10.21 -7.02 7.04
C VAL A 124 -9.86 -8.07 6.00
N LEU A 125 -8.57 -8.23 5.72
CA LEU A 125 -8.08 -9.30 4.84
C LEU A 125 -7.97 -10.61 5.61
N CYS A 126 -8.51 -11.69 5.04
CA CYS A 126 -8.38 -13.02 5.59
C CYS A 126 -6.91 -13.48 5.51
N PRO A 127 -6.27 -13.89 6.62
CA PRO A 127 -4.86 -14.31 6.63
C PRO A 127 -4.60 -15.62 5.86
N ILE A 128 -5.65 -16.33 5.45
CA ILE A 128 -5.55 -17.60 4.73
C ILE A 128 -5.82 -17.40 3.24
N SER A 129 -6.89 -16.69 2.89
CA SER A 129 -7.30 -16.50 1.49
C SER A 129 -6.80 -15.19 0.88
N HIS A 130 -6.31 -14.26 1.69
CA HIS A 130 -5.97 -12.88 1.33
C HIS A 130 -7.12 -12.10 0.68
N LYS A 131 -8.36 -12.55 0.86
CA LYS A 131 -9.57 -11.86 0.41
C LYS A 131 -10.15 -11.00 1.53
N PRO A 132 -10.82 -9.88 1.20
CA PRO A 132 -11.68 -9.18 2.15
C PRO A 132 -12.67 -10.17 2.79
N CYS A 133 -12.74 -10.16 4.12
CA CYS A 133 -13.67 -10.99 4.87
C CYS A 133 -14.85 -10.13 5.32
N GLU A 134 -15.93 -10.14 4.55
CA GLU A 134 -17.16 -9.39 4.86
C GLU A 134 -17.67 -9.67 6.27
N SER A 135 -17.59 -10.93 6.72
CA SER A 135 -18.01 -11.32 8.07
C SER A 135 -17.15 -10.66 9.16
N LEU A 136 -15.85 -10.53 8.91
CA LEU A 136 -14.92 -9.98 9.89
C LEU A 136 -14.96 -8.44 9.86
N SER A 137 -15.03 -7.85 8.68
CA SER A 137 -15.34 -6.43 8.48
C SER A 137 -16.63 -6.03 9.20
N ALA A 138 -17.72 -6.77 9.01
CA ALA A 138 -18.99 -6.54 9.70
C ALA A 138 -18.88 -6.73 11.22
N PHE A 139 -18.08 -7.70 11.68
CA PHE A 139 -17.82 -7.92 13.10
C PHE A 139 -17.07 -6.74 13.74
N TYR A 140 -16.00 -6.24 13.12
CA TYR A 140 -15.24 -5.10 13.61
C TYR A 140 -16.03 -3.79 13.55
N MET A 141 -16.83 -3.57 12.50
CA MET A 141 -17.74 -2.41 12.43
C MET A 141 -18.78 -2.45 13.57
N LYS A 142 -19.30 -3.64 13.91
CA LYS A 142 -20.20 -3.80 15.07
C LYS A 142 -19.52 -3.55 16.41
N MET A 143 -18.29 -4.01 16.59
CA MET A 143 -17.49 -3.70 17.80
C MET A 143 -17.16 -2.20 17.91
N ALA A 144 -16.74 -1.57 16.82
CA ALA A 144 -16.40 -0.16 16.80
C ALA A 144 -17.60 0.73 17.16
N ALA A 145 -18.80 0.36 16.69
CA ALA A 145 -20.04 1.07 17.03
C ALA A 145 -20.47 0.88 18.50
N SER A 146 -20.11 -0.24 19.15
CA SER A 146 -20.46 -0.51 20.55
C SER A 146 -19.54 0.17 21.57
N ASN A 147 -18.35 0.64 21.16
CA ASN A 147 -17.46 1.40 22.03
C ASN A 147 -17.83 2.90 22.17
N THR A 148 -18.82 3.38 21.40
CA THR A 148 -19.29 4.78 21.45
C THR A 148 -20.38 5.04 22.50
N GLU A 149 -20.93 4.02 23.16
CA GLU A 149 -22.03 4.16 24.12
C GLU A 149 -21.58 4.23 25.61
N GLU A 150 -20.28 4.09 25.90
CA GLU A 150 -19.76 4.06 27.29
C GLU A 150 -19.06 5.36 27.76
N GLN A 151 -19.06 6.43 26.96
CA GLN A 151 -18.43 7.72 27.34
C GLN A 151 -19.40 8.86 27.70
N ASP A 152 -20.72 8.62 27.74
CA ASP A 152 -21.73 9.61 28.16
C ASP A 152 -22.53 9.15 29.40
N LYS A 153 -21.85 8.59 30.41
CA LYS A 153 -22.44 8.38 31.74
C LYS A 153 -21.49 8.72 32.89
#